data_AF-A0A7V6NJP7-F1
#
_entry.id   AF-A0A7V6NJP7-F1
#
_cell.length_a   1.000
_cell.length_b   1.000
_cell.length_c   1.000
_cell.angle_alpha   90.00
_cell.angle_beta   90.00
_cell.angle_gamma   90.00
#
_symmetry.space_group_name_H-M   'P 1'
#
loop_
_entity.id
_entity.type
_entity.pdbx_description
1 polymer ?
#
loop_
_entity_poly.entity_id
_entity_poly.type
_entity_poly.pdbx_seq_one_letter_code
_entity_poly.pdbx_strand_id
1 'polypeptide(L)'
;MTKLMEMKTAELLALTGSSAPAPGGGSMSSLAGSMAAQLGRMVYQLTEGKKAWQELTNKEQATLSLDFAALTENATELEQLVDEDTNAFNSFMAALALPKTTEEEKQARKEALNDASELSMRIPMQVAVKGLSVLRHLEALARYGNKNCLSDIGVAAHLAQTCIEGALLNVRINLPGIADEAVRSRAIRTLEKILSDKAVLMTEIIDAVNERMEC
;
A
#
# COMPACT_ATOMS: atom_id res chain seq x y z
N MET A 1 -13.21 -14.66 11.87
CA MET A 1 -12.72 -14.97 10.51
C MET A 1 -11.21 -15.05 10.62
N THR A 2 -10.55 -16.04 10.02
CA THR A 2 -9.07 -16.12 10.01
C THR A 2 -8.53 -14.87 9.32
N LYS A 3 -7.46 -14.26 9.86
CA LYS A 3 -6.81 -13.13 9.19
C LYS A 3 -6.23 -13.58 7.86
N LEU A 4 -6.37 -12.75 6.84
CA LEU A 4 -5.85 -13.01 5.49
C LEU A 4 -4.34 -13.23 5.53
N MET A 5 -3.64 -12.43 6.34
CA MET A 5 -2.18 -12.54 6.53
C MET A 5 -1.73 -13.83 7.23
N GLU A 6 -2.64 -14.56 7.87
CA GLU A 6 -2.35 -15.86 8.51
C GLU A 6 -2.66 -17.05 7.58
N MET A 7 -3.26 -16.81 6.41
CA MET A 7 -3.57 -17.85 5.44
C MET A 7 -2.33 -18.30 4.68
N LYS A 8 -2.33 -19.55 4.21
CA LYS A 8 -1.32 -19.96 3.22
C LYS A 8 -1.57 -19.20 1.91
N THR A 9 -0.50 -18.83 1.20
CA THR A 9 -0.61 -18.09 -0.07
C THR A 9 -1.56 -18.77 -1.07
N ALA A 10 -1.50 -20.10 -1.20
CA ALA A 10 -2.40 -20.84 -2.09
C ALA A 10 -3.89 -20.71 -1.70
N GLU A 11 -4.18 -20.68 -0.40
CA GLU A 11 -5.54 -20.52 0.12
C GLU A 11 -6.03 -19.08 -0.09
N LEU A 12 -5.18 -18.08 0.16
CA LEU A 12 -5.49 -16.67 -0.08
C LEU A 12 -5.80 -16.41 -1.57
N LEU A 13 -4.99 -16.97 -2.48
CA LEU A 13 -5.21 -16.85 -3.92
C LEU A 13 -6.52 -17.53 -4.35
N ALA A 14 -6.81 -18.73 -3.84
CA ALA A 14 -8.05 -19.44 -4.12
C ALA A 14 -9.28 -18.65 -3.62
N LEU A 15 -9.19 -18.06 -2.42
CA LEU A 15 -10.25 -17.23 -1.87
C LEU A 15 -10.47 -15.95 -2.68
N THR A 16 -9.39 -15.29 -3.09
CA THR A 16 -9.43 -14.07 -3.94
C THR A 16 -10.08 -14.35 -5.30
N GLY A 17 -9.84 -15.53 -5.87
CA GLY A 17 -10.45 -15.96 -7.13
C GLY A 17 -11.87 -16.55 -7.01
N SER A 18 -12.47 -16.54 -5.81
CA SER A 18 -13.78 -17.15 -5.56
C SER A 18 -14.94 -16.16 -5.77
N SER A 19 -16.18 -16.62 -5.51
CA SER A 19 -17.36 -15.75 -5.47
C SER A 19 -17.57 -15.06 -4.12
N ALA A 20 -16.63 -15.18 -3.18
CA ALA A 20 -16.69 -14.46 -1.92
C ALA A 20 -16.54 -12.95 -2.17
N PRO A 21 -17.25 -12.10 -1.41
CA PRO A 21 -17.22 -10.66 -1.64
C PRO A 21 -15.91 -9.99 -1.17
N ALA A 22 -15.12 -10.69 -0.34
CA ALA A 22 -13.80 -10.27 0.13
C ALA A 22 -12.91 -11.51 0.37
N PRO A 23 -11.57 -11.39 0.26
CA PRO A 23 -10.81 -10.18 -0.02
C PRO A 23 -10.93 -9.73 -1.49
N GLY A 24 -10.77 -8.42 -1.70
CA GLY A 24 -10.84 -7.80 -3.02
C GLY A 24 -9.53 -7.13 -3.44
N GLY A 25 -9.64 -6.23 -4.43
CA GLY A 25 -8.51 -5.50 -4.96
C GLY A 25 -7.79 -4.61 -3.93
N GLY A 26 -8.49 -4.08 -2.93
CA GLY A 26 -7.89 -3.27 -1.86
C GLY A 26 -6.90 -4.07 -1.01
N SER A 27 -7.36 -5.21 -0.44
CA SER A 27 -6.50 -6.16 0.28
C SER A 27 -5.30 -6.61 -0.56
N MET A 28 -5.50 -6.96 -1.84
CA MET A 28 -4.41 -7.38 -2.72
C MET A 28 -3.43 -6.25 -3.05
N SER A 29 -3.91 -5.01 -3.15
CA SER A 29 -3.04 -3.83 -3.33
C SER A 29 -2.16 -3.62 -2.10
N SER A 30 -2.72 -3.76 -0.90
CA SER A 30 -1.95 -3.65 0.34
C SER A 30 -0.91 -4.76 0.47
N LEU A 31 -1.25 -5.99 0.08
CA LEU A 31 -0.31 -7.12 0.03
C LEU A 31 0.83 -6.88 -0.95
N ALA A 32 0.56 -6.32 -2.14
CA ALA A 32 1.61 -5.93 -3.07
C ALA A 32 2.56 -4.89 -2.46
N GLY A 33 2.02 -3.93 -1.70
CA GLY A 33 2.79 -2.94 -0.98
C GLY A 33 3.69 -3.54 0.11
N SER A 34 3.17 -4.50 0.89
CA SER A 34 3.99 -5.18 1.90
C SER A 34 5.10 -6.00 1.25
N MET A 35 4.82 -6.72 0.16
CA MET A 35 5.84 -7.43 -0.61
C MET A 35 6.95 -6.49 -1.13
N ALA A 36 6.58 -5.31 -1.64
CA ALA A 36 7.53 -4.30 -2.06
C ALA A 36 8.44 -3.84 -0.90
N ALA A 37 7.85 -3.56 0.26
CA ALA A 37 8.59 -3.16 1.45
C ALA A 37 9.55 -4.28 1.92
N GLN A 38 9.10 -5.53 1.93
CA GLN A 38 9.91 -6.69 2.32
C GLN A 38 11.08 -6.93 1.36
N LEU A 39 10.90 -6.74 0.06
CA LEU A 39 12.01 -6.79 -0.91
C LEU A 39 13.04 -5.69 -0.63
N GLY A 40 12.60 -4.44 -0.40
CA GLY A 40 13.50 -3.35 -0.01
C GLY A 40 14.32 -3.68 1.25
N ARG A 41 13.66 -4.25 2.28
CA ARG A 41 14.34 -4.71 3.51
C ARG A 41 15.37 -5.79 3.22
N MET A 42 15.04 -6.77 2.39
CA MET A 42 15.97 -7.82 1.98
C MET A 42 17.21 -7.23 1.32
N VAL A 43 17.03 -6.28 0.38
CA VAL A 43 18.17 -5.63 -0.30
C VAL A 43 19.03 -4.85 0.68
N TYR A 44 18.43 -4.13 1.63
CA TYR A 44 19.20 -3.48 2.70
C TYR A 44 20.06 -4.48 3.47
N GLN A 45 19.48 -5.59 3.94
CA GLN A 45 20.19 -6.62 4.72
C GLN A 45 21.33 -7.28 3.91
N LEU A 46 21.15 -7.40 2.59
CA LEU A 46 22.19 -7.90 1.68
C LEU A 46 23.22 -6.82 1.28
N THR A 47 22.99 -5.57 1.65
CA THR A 47 23.90 -4.44 1.42
C THR A 47 24.75 -4.18 2.67
N GLU A 48 24.11 -4.08 3.84
CA GLU A 48 24.75 -3.71 5.11
C GLU A 48 25.91 -4.64 5.47
N GLY A 49 27.04 -4.03 5.87
CA GLY A 49 28.25 -4.76 6.25
C GLY A 49 28.99 -5.45 5.10
N LYS A 50 28.51 -5.32 3.84
CA LYS A 50 29.21 -5.83 2.65
C LYS A 50 30.14 -4.77 2.06
N LYS A 51 30.90 -5.16 1.04
CA LYS A 51 31.84 -4.28 0.33
C LYS A 51 31.16 -3.00 -0.17
N ALA A 52 29.99 -3.11 -0.80
CA ALA A 52 29.22 -1.96 -1.26
C ALA A 52 28.94 -0.95 -0.14
N TRP A 53 28.58 -1.42 1.06
CA TRP A 53 28.35 -0.59 2.24
C TRP A 53 29.62 0.12 2.74
N GLN A 54 30.76 -0.56 2.73
CA GLN A 54 32.04 0.01 3.16
C GLN A 54 32.55 1.13 2.24
N GLU A 55 32.11 1.13 0.98
CA GLU A 55 32.44 2.17 0.00
C GLU A 55 31.52 3.40 0.13
N LEU A 56 30.41 3.29 0.89
CA LEU A 56 29.50 4.41 1.14
C LEU A 56 30.06 5.40 2.15
N THR A 57 29.73 6.67 1.96
CA THR A 57 29.91 7.72 2.95
C THR A 57 29.03 7.50 4.18
N ASN A 58 29.42 8.07 5.32
CA ASN A 58 28.61 8.01 6.55
C ASN A 58 27.18 8.54 6.34
N LYS A 59 27.00 9.51 5.43
CA LYS A 59 25.69 10.07 5.12
C LYS A 59 24.82 9.06 4.36
N GLU A 60 25.37 8.37 3.37
CA GLU A 60 24.64 7.35 2.60
C GLU A 60 24.29 6.15 3.48
N GLN A 61 25.20 5.70 4.34
CA GLN A 61 24.91 4.66 5.33
C GLN A 61 23.75 5.07 6.26
N ALA A 62 23.79 6.29 6.79
CA ALA A 62 22.71 6.80 7.65
C ALA A 62 21.37 6.89 6.90
N THR A 63 21.37 7.33 5.64
CA THR A 63 20.17 7.34 4.80
C THR A 63 19.59 5.94 4.64
N LEU A 64 20.41 4.97 4.23
CA LEU A 64 19.95 3.58 4.07
C LEU A 64 19.41 2.99 5.37
N SER A 65 20.03 3.27 6.52
CA SER A 65 19.53 2.79 7.82
C SER A 65 18.17 3.39 8.18
N LEU A 66 17.93 4.66 7.85
CA LEU A 66 16.61 5.29 8.01
C LEU A 66 15.58 4.68 7.06
N ASP A 67 15.97 4.43 5.81
CA ASP A 67 15.10 3.77 4.83
C ASP A 67 14.72 2.36 5.29
N PHE A 68 15.65 1.60 5.88
CA PHE A 68 15.36 0.28 6.43
C PHE A 68 14.34 0.32 7.58
N ALA A 69 14.45 1.29 8.49
CA ALA A 69 13.50 1.47 9.57
C ALA A 69 12.10 1.80 9.00
N ALA A 70 12.02 2.73 8.05
CA ALA A 70 10.77 3.11 7.42
C ALA A 70 10.14 1.97 6.60
N LEU A 71 10.93 1.19 5.87
CA LEU A 71 10.44 0.00 5.15
C LEU A 71 9.90 -1.06 6.11
N THR A 72 10.50 -1.21 7.30
CA THR A 72 10.02 -2.14 8.33
C THR A 72 8.67 -1.71 8.90
N GLU A 73 8.50 -0.42 9.18
CA GLU A 73 7.24 0.15 9.63
C GLU A 73 6.15 0.00 8.54
N ASN A 74 6.45 0.43 7.32
CA ASN A 74 5.51 0.34 6.19
C ASN A 74 5.09 -1.11 5.90
N ALA A 75 6.03 -2.08 5.97
CA ALA A 75 5.69 -3.50 5.78
C ALA A 75 4.65 -3.95 6.82
N THR A 76 4.89 -3.65 8.10
CA THR A 76 4.00 -4.04 9.20
C THR A 76 2.61 -3.42 9.04
N GLU A 77 2.53 -2.14 8.71
CA GLU A 77 1.24 -1.45 8.54
C GLU A 77 0.51 -1.91 7.28
N LEU A 78 1.20 -2.14 6.17
CA LEU A 78 0.59 -2.66 4.95
C LEU A 78 0.04 -4.08 5.15
N GLU A 79 0.74 -4.93 5.93
CA GLU A 79 0.23 -6.24 6.32
C GLU A 79 -1.05 -6.12 7.15
N GLN A 80 -1.12 -5.20 8.11
CA GLN A 80 -2.34 -4.93 8.87
C GLN A 80 -3.49 -4.43 7.97
N LEU A 81 -3.18 -3.53 7.03
CA LEU A 81 -4.16 -2.96 6.11
C LEU A 81 -4.75 -4.00 5.13
N VAL A 82 -4.08 -5.14 4.90
CA VAL A 82 -4.67 -6.25 4.12
C VAL A 82 -5.98 -6.72 4.77
N ASP A 83 -5.96 -6.92 6.10
CA ASP A 83 -7.14 -7.32 6.86
C ASP A 83 -8.12 -6.15 7.06
N GLU A 84 -7.62 -4.93 7.29
CA GLU A 84 -8.49 -3.77 7.51
C GLU A 84 -9.36 -3.44 6.29
N ASP A 85 -8.87 -3.64 5.06
CA ASP A 85 -9.67 -3.43 3.84
C ASP A 85 -10.89 -4.36 3.80
N THR A 86 -10.69 -5.64 4.13
CA THR A 86 -11.78 -6.61 4.22
C THR A 86 -12.74 -6.28 5.37
N ASN A 87 -12.23 -5.81 6.51
CA ASN A 87 -13.06 -5.39 7.64
C ASN A 87 -13.89 -4.13 7.33
N ALA A 88 -13.33 -3.17 6.59
CA ALA A 88 -14.04 -2.00 6.11
C ALA A 88 -15.19 -2.39 5.17
N PHE A 89 -14.92 -3.26 4.21
CA PHE A 89 -15.94 -3.79 3.30
C PHE A 89 -17.07 -4.51 4.06
N ASN A 90 -16.71 -5.40 4.99
CA ASN A 90 -17.69 -6.12 5.81
C ASN A 90 -18.54 -5.16 6.67
N SER A 91 -17.94 -4.09 7.19
CA SER A 91 -18.66 -3.07 7.96
C SER A 91 -19.67 -2.32 7.10
N PHE A 92 -19.30 -2.00 5.86
CA PHE A 92 -20.23 -1.41 4.88
C PHE A 92 -21.40 -2.34 4.57
N MET A 93 -21.14 -3.62 4.34
CA MET A 93 -22.20 -4.62 4.10
C MET A 93 -23.12 -4.79 5.31
N ALA A 94 -22.58 -4.77 6.53
CA ALA A 94 -23.37 -4.81 7.75
C ALA A 94 -24.26 -3.55 7.89
N ALA A 95 -23.72 -2.37 7.64
CA ALA A 95 -24.49 -1.12 7.65
C ALA A 95 -25.60 -1.13 6.59
N LEU A 96 -25.32 -1.68 5.41
CA LEU A 96 -26.31 -1.81 4.33
C LEU A 96 -27.48 -2.71 4.71
N ALA A 97 -27.22 -3.77 5.48
CA ALA A 97 -28.19 -4.77 5.94
C ALA A 97 -29.06 -4.31 7.13
N LEU A 98 -28.76 -3.17 7.76
CA LEU A 98 -29.57 -2.63 8.85
C LEU A 98 -31.03 -2.39 8.41
N PRO A 99 -32.00 -2.54 9.33
CA PRO A 99 -33.41 -2.31 9.05
C PRO A 99 -33.66 -0.82 8.73
N LYS A 100 -34.80 -0.56 8.10
CA LYS A 100 -35.15 0.77 7.56
C LYS A 100 -36.66 1.04 7.58
N THR A 101 -37.37 0.41 8.52
CA THR A 101 -38.83 0.45 8.61
C THR A 101 -39.32 1.64 9.43
N THR A 102 -38.67 1.94 10.56
CA THR A 102 -38.98 3.12 11.38
C THR A 102 -38.06 4.31 11.07
N GLU A 103 -38.40 5.50 11.53
CA GLU A 103 -37.54 6.69 11.36
C GLU A 103 -36.24 6.56 12.17
N GLU A 104 -36.31 5.98 13.36
CA GLU A 104 -35.14 5.69 14.19
C GLU A 104 -34.20 4.71 13.49
N GLU A 105 -34.74 3.64 12.90
CA GLU A 105 -33.96 2.68 12.12
C GLU A 105 -33.31 3.31 10.88
N LYS A 106 -34.05 4.15 10.15
CA LYS A 106 -33.52 4.87 8.99
C LYS A 106 -32.37 5.80 9.38
N GLN A 107 -32.50 6.50 10.51
CA GLN A 107 -31.46 7.40 10.99
C GLN A 107 -30.20 6.64 11.42
N ALA A 108 -30.35 5.58 12.22
CA ALA A 108 -29.23 4.73 12.64
C ALA A 108 -28.53 4.07 11.44
N ARG A 109 -29.29 3.58 10.46
CA ARG A 109 -28.76 3.02 9.21
C ARG A 109 -28.00 4.05 8.39
N LYS A 110 -28.49 5.29 8.32
CA LYS A 110 -27.84 6.38 7.60
C LYS A 110 -26.49 6.74 8.23
N GLU A 111 -26.45 6.86 9.56
CA GLU A 111 -25.21 7.11 10.30
C GLU A 111 -24.18 6.00 10.06
N ALA A 112 -24.58 4.74 10.24
CA ALA A 112 -23.71 3.59 10.01
C ALA A 112 -23.18 3.52 8.56
N LEU A 113 -24.01 3.85 7.56
CA LEU A 113 -23.57 3.88 6.15
C LEU A 113 -22.59 5.01 5.87
N ASN A 114 -22.77 6.18 6.50
CA ASN A 114 -21.83 7.30 6.34
C ASN A 114 -20.46 6.93 6.91
N ASP A 115 -20.41 6.40 8.13
CA ASP A 115 -19.17 6.00 8.81
C ASP A 115 -18.46 4.89 8.02
N ALA A 116 -19.21 3.88 7.55
CA ALA A 116 -18.65 2.79 6.76
C ALA A 116 -18.18 3.25 5.37
N SER A 117 -18.85 4.22 4.75
CA SER A 117 -18.42 4.79 3.45
C SER A 117 -17.10 5.56 3.61
N GLU A 118 -16.98 6.37 4.66
CA GLU A 118 -15.73 7.08 4.95
C GLU A 118 -14.59 6.11 5.24
N LEU A 119 -14.84 5.06 6.03
CA LEU A 119 -13.86 4.01 6.28
C LEU A 119 -13.42 3.31 4.98
N SER A 120 -14.37 2.95 4.12
CA SER A 120 -14.12 2.26 2.84
C SER A 120 -13.29 3.10 1.86
N MET A 121 -13.32 4.43 1.98
CA MET A 121 -12.44 5.33 1.23
C MET A 121 -11.09 5.56 1.95
N ARG A 122 -11.11 5.68 3.28
CA ARG A 122 -9.94 6.00 4.11
C ARG A 122 -8.91 4.88 4.13
N ILE A 123 -9.33 3.62 4.24
CA ILE A 123 -8.41 2.48 4.28
C ILE A 123 -7.58 2.39 2.98
N PRO A 124 -8.17 2.38 1.76
CA PRO A 124 -7.38 2.44 0.53
C PRO A 124 -6.51 3.70 0.41
N MET A 125 -6.95 4.85 0.93
CA MET A 125 -6.10 6.05 0.94
C MET A 125 -4.85 5.85 1.80
N GLN A 126 -4.97 5.20 2.96
CA GLN A 126 -3.84 4.84 3.80
C GLN A 126 -2.89 3.88 3.08
N VAL A 127 -3.42 2.86 2.39
CA VAL A 127 -2.62 1.94 1.58
C VAL A 127 -1.83 2.69 0.51
N ALA A 128 -2.45 3.62 -0.23
CA ALA A 128 -1.77 4.40 -1.25
C ALA A 128 -0.66 5.30 -0.67
N VAL A 129 -0.89 5.91 0.49
CA VAL A 129 0.11 6.73 1.19
C VAL A 129 1.31 5.88 1.62
N LYS A 130 1.07 4.69 2.18
CA LYS A 130 2.13 3.76 2.58
C LYS A 130 2.86 3.19 1.38
N GLY A 131 2.17 2.86 0.29
CA GLY A 131 2.80 2.46 -0.97
C GLY A 131 3.74 3.54 -1.53
N LEU A 132 3.34 4.82 -1.48
CA LEU A 132 4.20 5.93 -1.89
C LEU A 132 5.40 6.11 -0.95
N SER A 133 5.21 5.90 0.36
CA SER A 133 6.29 5.90 1.34
C SER A 133 7.32 4.81 1.03
N VAL A 134 6.88 3.57 0.77
CA VAL A 134 7.74 2.46 0.34
C VAL A 134 8.55 2.87 -0.89
N LEU A 135 7.89 3.40 -1.92
CA LEU A 135 8.55 3.79 -3.16
C LEU A 135 9.68 4.81 -2.92
N ARG A 136 9.45 5.83 -2.06
CA ARG A 136 10.51 6.81 -1.68
C ARG A 136 11.73 6.14 -1.06
N HIS A 137 11.52 5.14 -0.21
CA HIS A 137 12.61 4.44 0.49
C HIS A 137 13.30 3.37 -0.36
N LEU A 138 12.86 3.14 -1.60
CA LEU A 138 13.57 2.29 -2.56
C LEU A 138 14.62 3.04 -3.38
N GLU A 139 14.55 4.37 -3.48
CA GLU A 139 15.43 5.17 -4.34
C GLU A 139 16.91 5.06 -3.92
N ALA A 140 17.21 5.25 -2.63
CA ALA A 140 18.58 5.13 -2.14
C ALA A 140 19.11 3.69 -2.29
N LEU A 141 18.26 2.68 -2.12
CA LEU A 141 18.63 1.28 -2.37
C LEU A 141 18.90 1.01 -3.85
N ALA A 142 18.14 1.64 -4.76
CA ALA A 142 18.39 1.57 -6.20
C ALA A 142 19.75 2.16 -6.56
N ARG A 143 20.23 3.20 -5.87
CA ARG A 143 21.52 3.87 -6.15
C ARG A 143 22.72 3.23 -5.44
N TYR A 144 22.55 2.85 -4.17
CA TYR A 144 23.65 2.48 -3.28
C TYR A 144 23.57 1.03 -2.77
N GLY A 145 22.43 0.37 -2.95
CA GLY A 145 22.21 -1.00 -2.53
C GLY A 145 23.07 -2.01 -3.28
N ASN A 146 23.06 -3.25 -2.82
CA ASN A 146 23.78 -4.36 -3.41
C ASN A 146 23.41 -4.52 -4.91
N LYS A 147 24.42 -4.40 -5.78
CA LYS A 147 24.28 -4.49 -7.24
C LYS A 147 23.64 -5.81 -7.69
N ASN A 148 23.90 -6.91 -6.97
CA ASN A 148 23.36 -8.23 -7.30
C ASN A 148 21.85 -8.36 -7.00
N CYS A 149 21.25 -7.37 -6.34
CA CYS A 149 19.84 -7.34 -5.99
C CYS A 149 19.08 -6.21 -6.71
N LEU A 150 19.64 -5.64 -7.78
CA LEU A 150 18.99 -4.56 -8.54
C LEU A 150 17.65 -5.01 -9.15
N SER A 151 17.55 -6.27 -9.59
CA SER A 151 16.30 -6.82 -10.09
C SER A 151 15.21 -6.85 -9.00
N ASP A 152 15.60 -7.13 -7.76
CA ASP A 152 14.68 -7.16 -6.62
C ASP A 152 14.14 -5.75 -6.31
N ILE A 153 14.98 -4.71 -6.45
CA ILE A 153 14.54 -3.31 -6.32
C ILE A 153 13.60 -2.91 -7.45
N GLY A 154 13.88 -3.30 -8.70
CA GLY A 154 12.98 -3.05 -9.83
C GLY A 154 11.60 -3.70 -9.62
N VAL A 155 11.57 -4.96 -9.16
CA VAL A 155 10.33 -5.66 -8.80
C VAL A 155 9.62 -4.96 -7.64
N ALA A 156 10.36 -4.55 -6.59
CA ALA A 156 9.80 -3.82 -5.46
C ALA A 156 9.13 -2.50 -5.89
N ALA A 157 9.76 -1.75 -6.80
CA ALA A 157 9.20 -0.51 -7.34
C ALA A 157 7.88 -0.74 -8.08
N HIS A 158 7.81 -1.76 -8.95
CA HIS A 158 6.58 -2.11 -9.65
C HIS A 158 5.46 -2.64 -8.72
N LEU A 159 5.82 -3.38 -7.67
CA LEU A 159 4.87 -3.80 -6.63
C LEU A 159 4.33 -2.60 -5.84
N ALA A 160 5.19 -1.66 -5.47
CA ALA A 160 4.78 -0.42 -4.81
C ALA A 160 3.88 0.43 -5.73
N GLN A 161 4.19 0.51 -7.02
CA GLN A 161 3.32 1.13 -8.02
C GLN A 161 1.94 0.45 -8.08
N THR A 162 1.91 -0.87 -8.12
CA THR A 162 0.66 -1.65 -8.15
C THR A 162 -0.17 -1.41 -6.88
N CYS A 163 0.48 -1.37 -5.72
CA CYS A 163 -0.14 -0.99 -4.45
C CYS A 163 -0.80 0.39 -4.53
N ILE A 164 -0.06 1.41 -5.00
CA ILE A 164 -0.55 2.78 -5.11
C ILE A 164 -1.73 2.85 -6.08
N GLU A 165 -1.56 2.38 -7.31
CA GLU A 165 -2.59 2.51 -8.34
C GLU A 165 -3.84 1.68 -8.00
N GLY A 166 -3.66 0.45 -7.52
CA GLY A 166 -4.74 -0.42 -7.08
C GLY A 166 -5.52 0.16 -5.90
N ALA A 167 -4.82 0.72 -4.91
CA ALA A 167 -5.47 1.36 -3.77
C ALA A 167 -6.22 2.64 -4.19
N LEU A 168 -5.67 3.45 -5.09
CA LEU A 168 -6.33 4.66 -5.58
C LEU A 168 -7.56 4.36 -6.46
N LEU A 169 -7.62 3.20 -7.14
CA LEU A 169 -8.86 2.74 -7.77
C LEU A 169 -9.96 2.46 -6.72
N ASN A 170 -9.59 1.85 -5.60
CA ASN A 170 -10.50 1.60 -4.48
C ASN A 170 -10.90 2.89 -3.74
N VAL A 171 -10.02 3.91 -3.67
CA VAL A 171 -10.43 5.26 -3.23
C VAL A 171 -11.51 5.80 -4.18
N ARG A 172 -11.23 5.80 -5.49
CA ARG A 172 -12.10 6.42 -6.51
C ARG A 172 -13.50 5.83 -6.53
N ILE A 173 -13.64 4.51 -6.40
CA ILE A 173 -14.96 3.86 -6.43
C ILE A 173 -15.79 4.19 -5.18
N ASN A 174 -15.15 4.51 -4.04
CA ASN A 174 -15.82 4.86 -2.80
C ASN A 174 -16.11 6.37 -2.66
N LEU A 175 -15.44 7.25 -3.40
CA LEU A 175 -15.66 8.71 -3.36
C LEU A 175 -17.12 9.16 -3.57
N PRO A 176 -17.91 8.56 -4.49
CA PRO A 176 -19.32 8.93 -4.66
C PRO A 176 -20.18 8.67 -3.41
N GLY A 177 -19.78 7.73 -2.55
CA GLY A 177 -20.47 7.41 -1.30
C GLY A 177 -20.21 8.41 -0.16
N ILE A 178 -19.26 9.34 -0.33
CA ILE A 178 -18.91 10.32 0.70
C ILE A 178 -19.85 11.53 0.61
N ALA A 179 -20.61 11.78 1.69
CA ALA A 179 -21.54 12.91 1.74
C ALA A 179 -20.83 14.26 1.89
N ASP A 180 -19.75 14.31 2.67
CA ASP A 180 -19.00 15.53 2.94
C ASP A 180 -18.12 15.94 1.74
N GLU A 181 -18.45 17.06 1.12
CA GLU A 181 -17.71 17.60 -0.03
C GLU A 181 -16.27 18.01 0.33
N ALA A 182 -16.03 18.52 1.53
CA ALA A 182 -14.67 18.89 1.95
C ALA A 182 -13.78 17.66 2.11
N VAL A 183 -14.33 16.55 2.61
CA VAL A 183 -13.65 15.25 2.68
C VAL A 183 -13.36 14.71 1.28
N ARG A 184 -14.37 14.66 0.39
CA ARG A 184 -14.20 14.22 -1.01
C ARG A 184 -13.13 15.05 -1.75
N SER A 185 -13.25 16.38 -1.70
CA SER A 185 -12.31 17.30 -2.34
C SER A 185 -10.88 17.14 -1.81
N ARG A 186 -10.71 16.89 -0.50
CA ARG A 186 -9.38 16.61 0.08
C ARG A 186 -8.82 15.29 -0.42
N ALA A 187 -9.62 14.24 -0.46
CA ALA A 187 -9.22 12.92 -0.94
C ALA A 187 -8.78 12.96 -2.41
N ILE A 188 -9.49 13.71 -3.26
CA ILE A 188 -9.13 13.91 -4.68
C ILE A 188 -7.75 14.58 -4.80
N ARG A 189 -7.51 15.69 -4.09
CA ARG A 189 -6.21 16.38 -4.11
C ARG A 189 -5.06 15.47 -3.65
N THR A 190 -5.29 14.70 -2.58
CA THR A 190 -4.29 13.75 -2.08
C THR A 190 -3.99 12.68 -3.12
N LEU A 191 -5.03 12.11 -3.75
CA LEU A 191 -4.89 11.12 -4.81
C LEU A 191 -4.08 11.64 -5.99
N GLU A 192 -4.38 12.85 -6.47
CA GLU A 192 -3.66 13.48 -7.59
C GLU A 192 -2.19 13.72 -7.25
N LYS A 193 -1.91 14.20 -6.04
CA LYS A 193 -0.54 14.37 -5.55
C LYS A 193 0.22 13.05 -5.50
N ILE A 194 -0.41 11.98 -4.98
CA ILE A 194 0.23 10.66 -4.91
C ILE A 194 0.56 10.15 -6.31
N LEU A 195 -0.33 10.31 -7.30
CA LEU A 195 -0.06 9.88 -8.67
C LEU A 195 1.11 10.63 -9.30
N SER A 196 1.19 11.95 -9.06
CA SER A 196 2.30 12.78 -9.53
C SER A 196 3.62 12.36 -8.87
N ASP A 197 3.67 12.30 -7.55
CA ASP A 197 4.87 11.94 -6.78
C ASP A 197 5.36 10.53 -7.19
N LYS A 198 4.42 9.57 -7.34
CA LYS A 198 4.72 8.21 -7.80
C LYS A 198 5.36 8.18 -9.18
N ALA A 199 4.86 8.97 -10.14
CA ALA A 199 5.39 8.96 -11.51
C ALA A 199 6.86 9.41 -11.57
N VAL A 200 7.19 10.44 -10.79
CA VAL A 200 8.57 10.95 -10.66
C VAL A 200 9.47 9.86 -10.06
N LEU A 201 9.09 9.33 -8.89
CA LEU A 201 9.89 8.32 -8.18
C LEU A 201 10.08 7.03 -9.01
N MET A 202 9.04 6.56 -9.70
CA MET A 202 9.16 5.39 -10.57
C MET A 202 10.21 5.59 -11.66
N THR A 203 10.25 6.78 -12.25
CA THR A 203 11.24 7.12 -13.28
C THR A 203 12.65 7.10 -12.67
N GLU A 204 12.85 7.82 -11.56
CA GLU A 204 14.15 7.92 -10.88
C GLU A 204 14.70 6.56 -10.42
N ILE A 205 13.83 5.70 -9.90
CA ILE A 205 14.22 4.36 -9.41
C ILE A 205 14.56 3.43 -10.57
N ILE A 206 13.72 3.37 -11.60
CA ILE A 206 13.92 2.45 -12.72
C ILE A 206 15.12 2.87 -13.57
N ASP A 207 15.33 4.16 -13.77
CA ASP A 207 16.53 4.68 -14.45
C ASP A 207 17.80 4.29 -13.66
N ALA A 208 17.81 4.51 -12.34
CA ALA A 208 18.94 4.12 -11.50
C ALA A 208 19.20 2.59 -11.51
N VAL A 209 18.14 1.77 -11.56
CA VAL A 209 18.26 0.32 -11.69
C VAL A 209 18.88 -0.06 -13.03
N ASN A 210 18.37 0.47 -14.14
CA ASN A 210 18.84 0.14 -15.50
C ASN A 210 20.30 0.57 -15.71
N GLU A 211 20.63 1.82 -15.35
CA GLU A 211 22.00 2.34 -15.45
C GLU A 211 23.01 1.45 -14.71
N ARG A 212 22.65 0.98 -13.52
CA ARG A 212 23.53 0.14 -12.70
C ARG A 212 23.57 -1.32 -13.13
N MET A 213 22.56 -1.81 -13.86
CA MET A 213 22.57 -3.14 -14.46
C MET A 213 23.45 -3.22 -15.70
N GLU A 214 23.60 -2.12 -16.43
CA GLU A 214 24.43 -2.04 -17.64
C GLU A 214 25.93 -1.81 -17.34
N CYS A 215 26.24 -1.28 -16.16
CA CYS A 215 27.61 -1.16 -15.63
C CYS A 215 28.12 -2.49 -15.05
#